data_AF-A0A7W4I8H1-F1
#
_entry.id   AF-A0A7W4I8H1-F1
#
_cell.length_a   1.000
_cell.length_b   1.000
_cell.length_c   1.000
_cell.angle_alpha   90.00
_cell.angle_beta   90.00
_cell.angle_gamma   90.00
#
_symmetry.space_group_name_H-M   'P 1'
#
loop_
_entity.id
_entity.type
_entity.pdbx_description
1 polymer ?
#
loop_
_entity_poly.entity_id
_entity_poly.type
_entity_poly.pdbx_seq_one_letter_code
_entity_poly.pdbx_strand_id
1 'polypeptide(L)' 'APELNPVENVWQFLRANWLSNTVFDGIDHIIDAACSAWNKLAALPDTIRSIGLRKWAHTGQYL' A
#
# COMPACT_ATOMS: atom_id res chain seq x y z
N ALA A 1 -2.73 -17.01 4.14
CA ALA A 1 -1.46 -16.43 3.63
C ALA A 1 -1.65 -14.92 3.45
N PRO A 2 -1.15 -14.08 4.37
CA PRO A 2 -1.28 -12.62 4.30
C PRO A 2 -0.59 -12.02 3.06
N GLU A 3 0.32 -12.78 2.46
CA GLU A 3 1.13 -12.47 1.27
C GLU A 3 0.30 -12.52 -0.04
N LEU A 4 -0.93 -13.03 0.03
CA LEU A 4 -1.87 -13.13 -1.08
C LEU A 4 -2.87 -11.96 -1.14
N ASN A 5 -2.88 -11.05 -0.17
CA ASN A 5 -3.79 -9.91 -0.19
C ASN A 5 -3.08 -8.67 -0.79
N PRO A 6 -3.48 -8.19 -1.98
CA PRO A 6 -2.91 -6.98 -2.56
C PRO A 6 -3.06 -5.75 -1.66
N VAL A 7 -4.10 -5.70 -0.83
CA VAL A 7 -4.32 -4.63 0.15
C VAL A 7 -3.22 -4.61 1.22
N GLU A 8 -2.77 -5.79 1.68
CA GLU A 8 -1.68 -5.86 2.67
C GLU A 8 -0.36 -5.37 2.06
N ASN A 9 -0.10 -5.68 0.78
CA ASN A 9 1.09 -5.17 0.09
C ASN A 9 1.09 -3.65 -0.04
N VAL A 10 -0.07 -3.06 -0.34
CA VAL A 10 -0.25 -1.60 -0.34
C VAL A 10 0.00 -1.04 1.06
N TRP A 11 -0.54 -1.66 2.10
CA TRP A 11 -0.37 -1.21 3.47
C TRP A 11 1.09 -1.27 3.94
N GLN A 12 1.81 -2.34 3.59
CA GLN A 12 3.24 -2.47 3.85
C GLN A 12 4.05 -1.36 3.16
N PHE A 13 3.72 -1.04 1.91
CA PHE A 13 4.36 0.06 1.19
C PHE A 13 4.11 1.41 1.87
N LEU A 14 2.87 1.72 2.24
CA LEU A 14 2.51 2.97 2.92
C LEU A 14 3.24 3.12 4.26
N ARG A 15 3.31 2.03 5.04
CA ARG A 15 4.06 2.00 6.29
C ARG A 15 5.55 2.23 6.08
N ALA A 16 6.18 1.51 5.16
CA ALA A 16 7.61 1.62 4.93
C ALA A 16 8.06 3.02 4.45
N ASN A 17 7.19 3.76 3.75
CA ASN A 17 7.56 5.02 3.11
C ASN A 17 7.08 6.27 3.86
N TRP A 18 5.88 6.27 4.44
CA TRP A 18 5.26 7.51 4.94
C TRP A 18 4.69 7.43 6.35
N LEU A 19 4.34 6.25 6.84
CA LEU A 19 3.69 6.11 8.15
C LEU A 19 4.61 5.55 9.25
N SER A 20 5.78 5.02 8.88
CA SER A 20 6.79 4.56 9.85
C SER A 20 7.44 5.74 10.59
N ASN A 21 7.86 5.51 11.84
CA ASN A 21 8.56 6.49 12.68
C ASN A 21 7.82 7.83 12.90
N THR A 22 6.49 7.84 12.72
CA THR A 22 5.66 9.02 12.98
C THR A 22 5.01 8.91 14.36
N VAL A 23 5.11 9.96 15.17
CA VAL A 23 4.37 10.08 16.43
C VAL A 23 3.02 10.71 16.10
N PHE A 24 1.94 10.02 16.47
CA PHE A 24 0.58 10.49 16.22
C PHE A 24 -0.04 11.02 17.52
N ASP A 25 -0.62 12.22 17.46
CA ASP A 25 -1.20 12.89 18.63
C ASP A 25 -2.60 12.36 18.98
N GLY A 26 -3.24 11.63 18.06
CA GLY A 26 -4.59 11.09 18.23
C GLY A 26 -5.12 10.42 16.97
N ILE A 27 -6.33 9.88 17.07
CA ILE A 27 -6.97 9.15 15.96
C ILE A 27 -7.12 10.02 14.71
N ASP A 28 -7.50 11.28 14.88
CA ASP A 28 -7.66 12.21 13.74
C ASP A 28 -6.34 12.40 12.98
N HIS A 29 -5.23 12.56 13.71
CA HIS A 29 -3.90 12.67 13.11
C HIS A 29 -3.48 11.38 12.37
N ILE A 30 -3.87 10.20 12.89
CA ILE A 30 -3.63 8.92 12.19
C ILE A 30 -4.42 8.86 10.88
N ILE A 31 -5.70 9.25 10.90
CA ILE A 31 -6.57 9.25 9.72
C ILE A 31 -6.02 10.21 8.67
N ASP A 32 -5.66 11.43 9.07
CA ASP A 32 -5.11 12.44 8.16
C ASP A 32 -3.80 11.97 7.51
N ALA A 33 -2.89 11.38 8.29
CA ALA A 33 -1.65 10.83 7.78
C ALA A 33 -1.89 9.67 6.80
N ALA A 34 -2.83 8.78 7.11
CA ALA A 34 -3.21 7.68 6.21
C ALA A 34 -3.83 8.19 4.91
N CYS A 35 -4.74 9.17 4.97
CA CYS A 35 -5.33 9.82 3.79
C CYS A 35 -4.26 10.50 2.93
N SER A 36 -3.34 11.23 3.55
CA SER A 36 -2.23 11.88 2.85
C SER A 36 -1.32 10.86 2.14
N ALA A 37 -0.94 9.78 2.83
CA ALA A 37 -0.14 8.71 2.26
C ALA A 37 -0.86 7.99 1.10
N TRP A 38 -2.17 7.77 1.24
CA TRP A 38 -2.99 7.17 0.18
C TRP A 38 -3.06 8.06 -1.07
N ASN A 39 -3.30 9.36 -0.89
CA ASN A 39 -3.34 10.32 -2.00
C ASN A 39 -2.00 10.44 -2.72
N LYS A 40 -0.88 10.39 -1.97
CA LYS A 40 0.47 10.33 -2.56
C LYS A 40 0.68 9.06 -3.39
N LEU A 41 0.20 7.91 -2.91
CA LEU A 41 0.26 6.67 -3.66
C LEU A 41 -0.61 6.73 -4.92
N ALA A 42 -1.83 7.27 -4.82
CA ALA A 42 -2.75 7.42 -5.95
C ALA A 42 -2.16 8.28 -7.09
N ALA A 43 -1.30 9.24 -6.75
CA ALA A 43 -0.55 10.05 -7.71
C ALA A 43 0.64 9.31 -8.36
N LEU A 44 0.95 8.07 -7.95
CA LEU A 44 2.04 7.24 -8.45
C LEU A 44 1.49 5.95 -9.11
N PRO A 45 0.87 6.06 -10.29
CA PRO A 45 0.21 4.93 -10.95
C PRO A 45 1.20 3.79 -11.30
N ASP A 46 2.46 4.10 -11.61
CA ASP A 46 3.49 3.10 -11.87
C ASP A 46 3.86 2.27 -10.64
N THR A 47 3.89 2.90 -9.47
CA THR A 47 4.13 2.24 -8.19
C THR A 47 2.95 1.33 -7.83
N ILE A 48 1.71 1.80 -7.98
CA ILE A 48 0.51 0.97 -7.78
C ILE A 48 0.53 -0.26 -8.69
N ARG A 49 0.85 -0.04 -9.98
CA ARG A 49 1.02 -1.12 -10.95
C ARG A 49 2.12 -2.09 -10.53
N SER A 50 3.27 -1.62 -10.05
CA SER A 50 4.34 -2.51 -9.57
C SER A 50 3.95 -3.31 -8.31
N ILE A 51 3.13 -2.75 -7.42
CA ILE A 51 2.61 -3.45 -6.24
C ILE A 51 1.61 -4.52 -6.66
N GLY A 52 0.73 -4.21 -7.63
CA GLY A 52 -0.29 -5.13 -8.16
C GLY A 52 0.25 -6.21 -9.13
N LEU A 53 1.35 -5.95 -9.86
CA LEU A 53 1.93 -6.86 -10.86
C LEU A 53 2.88 -7.92 -10.28
N ARG A 54 2.98 -8.08 -8.94
CA ARG A 54 3.79 -9.17 -8.39
C ARG A 54 3.24 -10.53 -8.83
N LYS A 55 4.15 -11.44 -9.22
CA LYS A 55 4.02 -12.72 -9.98
C LYS A 55 2.78 -13.62 -9.78
N TRP A 56 1.96 -13.44 -8.77
CA TRP A 56 0.80 -14.29 -8.51
C TRP A 56 -0.41 -14.01 -9.42
N ALA A 57 -0.49 -12.83 -10.06
CA ALA A 57 -1.52 -12.52 -11.06
C ALA A 57 -1.37 -13.35 -12.36
N HIS A 58 -0.24 -14.03 -12.57
CA HIS A 58 0.02 -14.87 -13.74
C HIS A 58 -0.09 -16.38 -13.48
N THR A 59 -0.36 -16.82 -12.24
CA THR A 59 -0.49 -18.26 -11.94
C THR A 59 -1.83 -18.86 -12.39
N GLY A 60 -2.74 -18.04 -12.95
CA GLY A 60 -4.03 -18.47 -13.49
C GLY A 60 -4.17 -18.44 -15.02
N GLN A 61 -3.12 -18.04 -15.75
CA GLN A 61 -3.10 -18.03 -17.23
C GLN A 61 -2.26 -19.18 -17.80
N TYR A 62 -2.40 -20.38 -17.24
CA TYR A 62 -2.14 -21.60 -17.99
C TYR A 62 -3.48 -22.16 -18.45
N LEU A 63 -3.92 -21.70 -19.62
CA LEU A 63 -4.76 -22.45 -20.56
C LEU A 63 -4.14 -22.27 -21.95
#